data_AF-A0A662I9U1-F1
#
_entry.id   AF-A0A662I9U1-F1
#
_cell.length_a   1.000
_cell.length_b   1.000
_cell.length_c   1.000
_cell.angle_alpha   90.00
_cell.angle_beta   90.00
_cell.angle_gamma   90.00
#
_symmetry.space_group_name_H-M   'P 1'
#
loop_
_entity.id
_entity.type
_entity.pdbx_description
1 polymer ?
#
loop_
_entity_poly.entity_id
_entity_poly.type
_entity_poly.pdbx_seq_one_letter_code
_entity_poly.pdbx_strand_id
1 'polypeptide(L)'
;MSSEYLRMIEALRRRYKTVLYERDWLGLPIVVLKAGGREEPPVLVTAGASGVEAAGVYAALELVMQVDVERTVYILPSRDPTGLHGAAYVLSEMLGEEVRVRTLDELRELLKSRGAEVMVDTPTLFLSMLKGVGFAFSEVSREGAYGTLKRLEEVVKSGLAESLGEARILIPSQMPDVEGVGLLDRLMTVMVCDEGILTYEHVGDGRAIPEVEVLRRFVERQELGMVIDLHEAMGEGFHVLVSEEPLSGESIIIDLVLDQVSRYGMQLAAQSALSESGLRALGDGVGVGKGRCGLIDFTVERAYSFAFFTGMNAPLEQRVRAHLTACISALNAYAIARL
;
A
#
# COMPACT_ATOMS: atom_id res chain seq x y z
N MET A 1 -6.67 -20.92 -9.15
CA MET A 1 -6.42 -21.28 -7.73
C MET A 1 -7.05 -20.21 -6.86
N SER A 2 -7.75 -20.54 -5.77
CA SER A 2 -8.31 -19.51 -4.88
C SER A 2 -7.17 -18.86 -4.08
N SER A 3 -7.05 -17.54 -4.15
CA SER A 3 -6.07 -16.76 -3.38
C SER A 3 -6.41 -16.76 -1.88
N GLU A 4 -5.38 -16.80 -1.02
CA GLU A 4 -5.54 -16.72 0.44
C GLU A 4 -6.26 -15.43 0.86
N TYR A 5 -5.86 -14.29 0.28
CA TYR A 5 -6.49 -13.01 0.50
C TYR A 5 -8.00 -13.07 0.24
N LEU A 6 -8.41 -13.66 -0.89
CA LEU A 6 -9.82 -13.77 -1.27
C LEU A 6 -10.61 -14.63 -0.28
N ARG A 7 -10.04 -15.75 0.19
CA ARG A 7 -10.67 -16.58 1.23
C ARG A 7 -10.85 -15.81 2.53
N MET A 8 -9.84 -15.04 2.94
CA MET A 8 -9.91 -14.25 4.17
C MET A 8 -10.97 -13.15 4.07
N ILE A 9 -10.98 -12.39 2.96
CA ILE A 9 -12.00 -11.37 2.71
C ILE A 9 -13.40 -11.97 2.73
N GLU A 10 -13.61 -13.13 2.09
CA GLU A 10 -14.92 -13.78 2.10
C GLU A 10 -15.34 -14.21 3.51
N ALA A 11 -14.43 -14.78 4.31
CA ALA A 11 -14.69 -15.15 5.68
C ALA A 11 -15.04 -13.94 6.56
N LEU A 12 -14.28 -12.86 6.45
CA LEU A 12 -14.51 -11.63 7.21
C LEU A 12 -15.84 -10.97 6.84
N ARG A 13 -16.19 -10.90 5.55
CA ARG A 13 -17.48 -10.32 5.11
C ARG A 13 -18.71 -11.08 5.62
N ARG A 14 -18.58 -12.37 5.92
CA ARG A 14 -19.66 -13.16 6.53
C ARG A 14 -19.86 -12.83 8.01
N ARG A 15 -18.82 -12.33 8.69
CA ARG A 15 -18.81 -12.05 10.13
C ARG A 15 -18.96 -10.57 10.47
N TYR A 16 -18.45 -9.69 9.62
CA TYR A 16 -18.40 -8.24 9.84
C TYR A 16 -19.22 -7.49 8.81
N LYS A 17 -19.78 -6.35 9.20
CA LYS A 17 -20.57 -5.50 8.29
C LYS A 17 -19.64 -4.92 7.23
N THR A 18 -19.95 -5.19 5.96
CA THR A 18 -19.31 -4.52 4.82
C THR A 18 -20.00 -3.17 4.60
N VAL A 19 -19.23 -2.08 4.62
CA VAL A 19 -19.74 -0.71 4.39
C VAL A 19 -19.40 -0.18 2.99
N LEU A 20 -18.39 -0.78 2.35
CA LEU A 20 -18.05 -0.56 0.94
C LEU A 20 -17.68 -1.90 0.31
N TYR A 21 -18.18 -2.15 -0.90
CA TYR A 21 -17.79 -3.27 -1.72
C TYR A 21 -17.71 -2.81 -3.18
N GLU A 22 -16.50 -2.72 -3.69
CA GLU A 22 -16.20 -2.40 -5.08
C GLU A 22 -15.30 -3.48 -5.66
N ARG A 23 -15.00 -3.38 -6.95
CA ARG A 23 -14.03 -4.25 -7.62
C ARG A 23 -12.96 -3.41 -8.29
N ASP A 24 -11.73 -3.91 -8.26
CA ASP A 24 -10.67 -3.37 -9.08
C ASP A 24 -10.86 -3.76 -10.56
N TRP A 25 -9.96 -3.26 -11.41
CA TRP A 25 -9.94 -3.52 -12.84
C TRP A 25 -9.86 -5.00 -13.24
N LEU A 26 -9.34 -5.89 -12.38
CA LEU A 26 -9.27 -7.34 -12.60
C LEU A 26 -10.49 -8.07 -11.99
N GLY A 27 -11.41 -7.34 -11.36
CA GLY A 27 -12.61 -7.88 -10.73
C GLY A 27 -12.41 -8.35 -9.29
N LEU A 28 -11.25 -8.07 -8.68
CA LEU A 28 -10.93 -8.43 -7.30
C LEU A 28 -11.55 -7.43 -6.30
N PRO A 29 -11.94 -7.89 -5.10
CA PRO A 29 -12.77 -7.10 -4.20
C PRO A 29 -11.97 -6.02 -3.45
N ILE A 30 -12.42 -4.77 -3.53
CA ILE A 30 -12.01 -3.67 -2.66
C ILE A 30 -13.09 -3.51 -1.60
N VAL A 31 -12.75 -3.72 -0.33
CA VAL A 31 -13.76 -3.82 0.74
C VAL A 31 -13.41 -3.02 1.96
N VAL A 32 -14.39 -2.29 2.49
CA VAL A 32 -14.30 -1.66 3.80
C VAL A 32 -15.20 -2.41 4.76
N LEU A 33 -14.61 -2.90 5.84
CA LEU A 33 -15.28 -3.61 6.92
C LEU A 33 -15.45 -2.67 8.12
N LYS A 34 -16.62 -2.70 8.77
CA LYS A 34 -16.86 -2.02 10.03
C LYS A 34 -16.57 -2.96 11.20
N ALA A 35 -15.71 -2.51 12.11
CA ALA A 35 -15.37 -3.11 13.39
C ALA A 35 -15.50 -2.09 14.54
N GLY A 36 -15.20 -2.51 15.76
CA GLY A 36 -15.38 -1.71 16.98
C GLY A 36 -16.84 -1.46 17.33
N GLY A 37 -17.08 -0.42 18.12
CA GLY A 37 -18.39 -0.04 18.61
C GLY A 37 -19.15 0.91 17.68
N ARG A 38 -19.73 1.95 18.26
CA ARG A 38 -20.66 2.88 17.60
C ARG A 38 -20.36 4.35 17.87
N GLU A 39 -19.33 4.67 18.64
CA GLU A 39 -18.98 6.06 18.89
C GLU A 39 -18.42 6.72 17.63
N GLU A 40 -18.76 8.00 17.48
CA GLU A 40 -18.35 8.89 16.39
C GLU A 40 -17.40 9.97 16.95
N PRO A 41 -16.55 10.59 16.10
CA PRO A 41 -16.34 10.27 14.69
C PRO A 41 -15.59 8.94 14.48
N PRO A 42 -15.73 8.28 13.32
CA PRO A 42 -15.11 7.00 13.05
C PRO A 42 -13.61 7.14 12.79
N VAL A 43 -12.88 6.03 12.98
CA VAL A 43 -11.49 5.90 12.54
C VAL A 43 -11.44 5.12 11.25
N LEU A 44 -10.59 5.52 10.30
CA LEU A 44 -10.24 4.71 9.14
C LEU A 44 -8.84 4.14 9.32
N VAL A 45 -8.70 2.83 9.16
CA VAL A 45 -7.41 2.14 8.99
C VAL A 45 -7.36 1.55 7.58
N THR A 46 -6.35 1.86 6.80
CA THR A 46 -6.20 1.36 5.43
C THR A 46 -4.78 0.89 5.15
N ALA A 47 -4.63 0.00 4.17
CA ALA A 47 -3.36 -0.55 3.76
C ALA A 47 -3.34 -0.89 2.27
N GLY A 48 -2.16 -1.25 1.76
CA GLY A 48 -2.02 -1.87 0.45
C GLY A 48 -2.31 -0.94 -0.73
N ALA A 49 -1.80 0.30 -0.70
CA ALA A 49 -1.60 1.08 -1.93
C ALA A 49 -0.62 0.39 -2.87
N SER A 50 0.32 -0.36 -2.31
CA SER A 50 1.32 -1.08 -3.05
C SER A 50 1.28 -2.54 -2.66
N GLY A 51 1.15 -3.43 -3.65
CA GLY A 51 1.13 -4.87 -3.40
C GLY A 51 2.43 -5.43 -2.82
N VAL A 52 3.54 -4.68 -2.96
CA VAL A 52 4.85 -5.06 -2.39
C VAL A 52 4.97 -4.72 -0.90
N GLU A 53 3.96 -4.07 -0.31
CA GLU A 53 3.88 -3.69 1.10
C GLU A 53 2.90 -4.61 1.84
N ALA A 54 3.24 -5.90 1.85
CA ALA A 54 2.34 -6.96 2.28
C ALA A 54 2.00 -6.92 3.78
N ALA A 55 2.90 -6.43 4.65
CA ALA A 55 2.70 -6.50 6.10
C ALA A 55 1.50 -5.66 6.55
N GLY A 56 1.31 -4.47 5.98
CA GLY A 56 0.17 -3.60 6.28
C GLY A 56 -1.17 -4.27 5.95
N VAL A 57 -1.24 -5.01 4.84
CA VAL A 57 -2.46 -5.73 4.42
C VAL A 57 -2.79 -6.85 5.40
N TYR A 58 -1.82 -7.68 5.77
CA TYR A 58 -2.02 -8.74 6.75
C TYR A 58 -2.40 -8.19 8.12
N ALA A 59 -1.75 -7.11 8.54
CA ALA A 59 -2.08 -6.42 9.78
C ALA A 59 -3.51 -5.88 9.78
N ALA A 60 -3.96 -5.27 8.68
CA ALA A 60 -5.33 -4.78 8.55
C ALA A 60 -6.36 -5.93 8.57
N LEU A 61 -6.08 -7.07 7.92
CA LEU A 61 -6.94 -8.26 7.98
C LEU A 61 -7.07 -8.80 9.41
N GLU A 62 -5.96 -8.87 10.14
CA GLU A 62 -5.93 -9.34 11.52
C GLU A 62 -6.61 -8.34 12.47
N LEU A 63 -6.40 -7.03 12.24
CA LEU A 63 -6.99 -5.95 13.02
C LEU A 63 -8.52 -6.06 13.06
N VAL A 64 -9.17 -6.39 11.94
CA VAL A 64 -10.65 -6.59 11.90
C VAL A 64 -11.14 -7.54 13.01
N MET A 65 -10.33 -8.53 13.37
CA MET A 65 -10.67 -9.53 14.39
C MET A 65 -10.32 -9.09 15.81
N GLN A 66 -9.45 -8.10 15.97
CA GLN A 66 -8.88 -7.70 17.26
C GLN A 66 -9.37 -6.33 17.75
N VAL A 67 -10.02 -5.52 16.91
CA VAL A 67 -10.57 -4.23 17.36
C VAL A 67 -11.60 -4.46 18.48
N ASP A 68 -11.27 -3.96 19.67
CA ASP A 68 -12.12 -3.94 20.86
C ASP A 68 -12.11 -2.54 21.49
N VAL A 69 -12.74 -1.60 20.79
CA VAL A 69 -12.92 -0.20 21.24
C VAL A 69 -14.35 0.25 20.98
N GLU A 70 -14.87 1.19 21.76
CA GLU A 70 -16.23 1.72 21.63
C GLU A 70 -16.43 2.55 20.34
N ARG A 71 -15.35 3.03 19.72
CA ARG A 71 -15.36 3.78 18.45
C ARG A 71 -15.76 2.91 17.28
N THR A 72 -16.49 3.48 16.33
CA THR A 72 -16.59 2.89 14.99
C THR A 72 -15.21 2.90 14.33
N VAL A 73 -14.75 1.73 13.84
CA VAL A 73 -13.52 1.60 13.06
C VAL A 73 -13.84 1.02 11.69
N TYR A 74 -13.49 1.75 10.63
CA TYR A 74 -13.51 1.29 9.25
C TYR A 74 -12.13 0.75 8.88
N ILE A 75 -12.09 -0.45 8.31
CA ILE A 75 -10.85 -1.11 7.93
C ILE A 75 -10.91 -1.46 6.44
N LEU A 76 -9.98 -0.91 5.66
CA LEU A 76 -9.75 -1.22 4.25
C LEU A 76 -8.45 -2.01 4.10
N PRO A 77 -8.50 -3.36 4.03
CA PRO A 77 -7.27 -4.15 4.08
C PRO A 77 -6.37 -4.01 2.86
N SER A 78 -6.92 -3.67 1.70
CA SER A 78 -6.14 -3.49 0.47
C SER A 78 -6.83 -2.49 -0.45
N ARG A 79 -6.08 -1.48 -0.87
CA ARG A 79 -6.46 -0.53 -1.91
C ARG A 79 -6.24 -1.12 -3.31
N ASP A 80 -5.16 -1.91 -3.49
CA ASP A 80 -4.80 -2.61 -4.72
C ASP A 80 -4.82 -4.16 -4.56
N PRO A 81 -6.01 -4.80 -4.61
CA PRO A 81 -6.08 -6.24 -4.42
C PRO A 81 -5.41 -7.02 -5.57
N THR A 82 -5.32 -6.47 -6.79
CA THR A 82 -4.49 -7.05 -7.86
C THR A 82 -3.02 -7.11 -7.48
N GLY A 83 -2.47 -6.04 -6.89
CA GLY A 83 -1.08 -6.00 -6.44
C GLY A 83 -0.70 -7.09 -5.44
N LEU A 84 -1.67 -7.59 -4.67
CA LEU A 84 -1.47 -8.70 -3.73
C LEU A 84 -1.33 -10.06 -4.40
N HIS A 85 -1.44 -10.14 -5.72
CA HIS A 85 -1.28 -11.40 -6.44
C HIS A 85 -0.01 -11.36 -7.29
N GLY A 86 0.61 -12.52 -7.45
CA GLY A 86 1.79 -12.64 -8.27
C GLY A 86 1.49 -12.59 -9.77
N ALA A 87 2.53 -12.36 -10.57
CA ALA A 87 2.44 -12.27 -12.03
C ALA A 87 1.74 -13.49 -12.64
N ALA A 88 2.01 -14.70 -12.14
CA ALA A 88 1.38 -15.93 -12.61
C ALA A 88 -0.15 -15.91 -12.43
N TYR A 89 -0.64 -15.43 -11.28
CA TYR A 89 -2.08 -15.34 -11.01
C TYR A 89 -2.74 -14.32 -11.93
N VAL A 90 -2.19 -13.10 -12.00
CA VAL A 90 -2.79 -12.03 -12.81
C VAL A 90 -2.81 -12.39 -14.29
N LEU A 91 -1.72 -12.95 -14.81
CA LEU A 91 -1.68 -13.45 -16.19
C LEU A 91 -2.67 -14.60 -16.43
N SER A 92 -2.87 -15.48 -15.44
CA SER A 92 -3.87 -16.56 -15.56
C SER A 92 -5.28 -15.99 -15.72
N GLU A 93 -5.64 -14.99 -14.91
CA GLU A 93 -6.95 -14.32 -15.00
C GLU A 93 -7.11 -13.54 -16.31
N MET A 94 -6.07 -12.81 -16.75
CA MET A 94 -6.10 -12.05 -18.01
C MET A 94 -6.17 -12.94 -19.26
N LEU A 95 -5.58 -14.15 -19.22
CA LEU A 95 -5.53 -15.07 -20.35
C LEU A 95 -6.65 -16.11 -20.32
N GLY A 96 -7.28 -16.35 -19.17
CA GLY A 96 -8.32 -17.37 -19.01
C GLY A 96 -7.77 -18.81 -19.01
N GLU A 97 -6.49 -18.99 -18.68
CA GLU A 97 -5.78 -20.26 -18.66
C GLU A 97 -4.77 -20.30 -17.52
N GLU A 98 -4.28 -21.49 -17.14
CA GLU A 98 -3.26 -21.59 -16.09
C GLU A 98 -1.89 -21.13 -16.61
N VAL A 99 -1.34 -20.09 -15.96
CA VAL A 99 0.01 -19.58 -16.22
C VAL A 99 0.96 -19.97 -15.09
N ARG A 100 2.17 -20.40 -15.47
CA ARG A 100 3.26 -20.67 -14.53
C ARG A 100 4.50 -19.91 -14.98
N VAL A 101 5.03 -19.11 -14.09
CA VAL A 101 6.23 -18.31 -14.30
C VAL A 101 6.94 -18.15 -12.96
N ARG A 102 8.27 -18.33 -12.94
CA ARG A 102 9.08 -18.30 -11.71
C ARG A 102 10.22 -17.29 -11.78
N THR A 103 10.64 -16.91 -12.98
CA THR A 103 11.74 -15.97 -13.18
C THR A 103 11.34 -14.80 -14.08
N LEU A 104 12.08 -13.69 -14.01
CA LEU A 104 11.86 -12.54 -14.87
C LEU A 104 12.11 -12.88 -16.35
N ASP A 105 13.05 -13.78 -16.64
CA ASP A 105 13.29 -14.25 -18.01
C ASP A 105 12.14 -15.11 -18.53
N GLU A 106 11.61 -16.02 -17.71
CA GLU A 106 10.40 -16.77 -18.06
C GLU A 106 9.20 -15.84 -18.28
N LEU A 107 9.07 -14.77 -17.47
CA LEU A 107 8.03 -13.76 -17.64
C LEU A 107 8.19 -13.02 -18.97
N ARG A 108 9.41 -12.60 -19.29
CA ARG A 108 9.75 -11.93 -20.55
C ARG A 108 9.40 -12.81 -21.76
N GLU A 109 9.87 -14.05 -21.77
CA GLU A 109 9.63 -14.98 -22.86
C GLU A 109 8.16 -15.36 -22.99
N LEU A 110 7.45 -15.52 -21.86
CA LEU A 110 6.01 -15.74 -21.86
C LEU A 110 5.28 -14.57 -22.51
N LEU A 111 5.53 -13.32 -22.09
CA LEU A 111 4.90 -12.13 -22.65
C LEU A 111 5.14 -12.03 -24.17
N LYS A 112 6.39 -12.24 -24.62
CA LYS A 112 6.74 -12.27 -26.05
C LYS A 112 5.99 -13.37 -26.79
N SER A 113 5.95 -14.59 -26.25
CA SER A 113 5.26 -15.73 -26.87
C SER A 113 3.74 -15.55 -26.99
N ARG A 114 3.15 -14.74 -26.12
CA ARG A 114 1.71 -14.39 -26.11
C ARG A 114 1.38 -13.15 -26.94
N GLY A 115 2.35 -12.65 -27.72
CA GLY A 115 2.16 -11.52 -28.62
C GLY A 115 2.08 -10.17 -27.92
N ALA A 116 2.71 -10.03 -26.75
CA ALA A 116 2.84 -8.72 -26.12
C ALA A 116 3.66 -7.78 -27.03
N GLU A 117 3.19 -6.55 -27.19
CA GLU A 117 3.88 -5.52 -27.93
C GLU A 117 5.04 -5.00 -27.06
N VAL A 118 6.28 -5.18 -27.53
CA VAL A 118 7.47 -4.76 -26.78
C VAL A 118 7.73 -3.28 -27.06
N MET A 119 7.58 -2.46 -26.02
CA MET A 119 7.79 -1.00 -26.08
C MET A 119 9.23 -0.63 -25.76
N VAL A 120 9.85 -1.34 -24.80
CA VAL A 120 11.23 -1.16 -24.39
C VAL A 120 11.85 -2.53 -24.13
N ASP A 121 13.01 -2.80 -24.72
CA ASP A 121 13.79 -4.01 -24.47
C ASP A 121 15.26 -3.62 -24.31
N THR A 122 15.63 -3.29 -23.07
CA THR A 122 17.00 -2.89 -22.70
C THR A 122 17.46 -3.69 -21.49
N PRO A 123 18.78 -3.74 -21.20
CA PRO A 123 19.28 -4.38 -19.98
C PRO A 123 18.72 -3.77 -18.69
N THR A 124 18.33 -2.49 -18.72
CA THR A 124 17.92 -1.75 -17.53
C THR A 124 16.41 -1.66 -17.35
N LEU A 125 15.63 -1.87 -18.41
CA LEU A 125 14.17 -1.86 -18.38
C LEU A 125 13.62 -2.71 -19.53
N PHE A 126 12.69 -3.60 -19.20
CA PHE A 126 11.79 -4.23 -20.13
C PHE A 126 10.38 -3.67 -19.89
N LEU A 127 9.70 -3.25 -20.97
CA LEU A 127 8.30 -2.81 -20.95
C LEU A 127 7.59 -3.43 -22.15
N SER A 128 6.47 -4.11 -21.88
CA SER A 128 5.61 -4.67 -22.92
C SER A 128 4.14 -4.50 -22.60
N MET A 129 3.30 -4.46 -23.63
CA MET A 129 1.84 -4.33 -23.53
C MET A 129 1.17 -5.62 -23.98
N LEU A 130 0.36 -6.22 -23.10
CA LEU A 130 -0.44 -7.41 -23.41
C LEU A 130 -1.91 -7.11 -23.13
N LYS A 131 -2.76 -7.17 -24.17
CA LYS A 131 -4.21 -6.90 -24.09
C LYS A 131 -4.55 -5.56 -23.38
N GLY A 132 -3.74 -4.52 -23.61
CA GLY A 132 -3.94 -3.18 -23.03
C GLY A 132 -3.39 -2.99 -21.61
N VAL A 133 -2.72 -4.00 -21.03
CA VAL A 133 -2.05 -3.91 -19.73
C VAL A 133 -0.54 -4.03 -19.92
N GLY A 134 0.20 -3.12 -19.33
CA GLY A 134 1.66 -3.11 -19.37
C GLY A 134 2.28 -4.00 -18.30
N PHE A 135 3.43 -4.57 -18.63
CA PHE A 135 4.32 -5.24 -17.69
C PHE A 135 5.70 -4.59 -17.80
N ALA A 136 6.19 -4.06 -16.68
CA ALA A 136 7.50 -3.42 -16.62
C ALA A 136 8.36 -4.08 -15.55
N PHE A 137 9.60 -4.41 -15.89
CA PHE A 137 10.58 -4.94 -14.93
C PHE A 137 12.01 -4.68 -15.35
N SER A 138 12.91 -4.65 -14.38
CA SER A 138 14.36 -4.57 -14.58
C SER A 138 15.04 -5.78 -13.97
N GLU A 139 16.37 -5.82 -14.02
CA GLU A 139 17.13 -6.74 -13.16
C GLU A 139 16.81 -6.50 -11.68
N VAL A 140 16.97 -7.56 -10.88
CA VAL A 140 16.79 -7.50 -9.43
C VAL A 140 17.78 -6.51 -8.85
N SER A 141 17.27 -5.58 -8.05
CA SER A 141 18.06 -4.56 -7.37
C SER A 141 17.58 -4.42 -5.93
N ARG A 142 18.36 -3.75 -5.08
CA ARG A 142 17.97 -3.46 -3.70
C ARG A 142 16.65 -2.69 -3.60
N GLU A 143 16.31 -1.89 -4.61
CA GLU A 143 15.06 -1.12 -4.64
C GLU A 143 13.86 -1.91 -5.18
N GLY A 144 14.09 -3.12 -5.74
CA GLY A 144 13.04 -3.95 -6.33
C GLY A 144 12.17 -3.18 -7.33
N ALA A 145 10.85 -3.33 -7.20
CA ALA A 145 9.84 -2.65 -8.00
C ALA A 145 9.96 -1.11 -7.98
N TYR A 146 10.37 -0.50 -6.86
CA TYR A 146 10.55 0.96 -6.79
C TYR A 146 11.67 1.44 -7.72
N GLY A 147 12.73 0.63 -7.88
CA GLY A 147 13.81 0.92 -8.83
C GLY A 147 13.33 0.85 -10.28
N THR A 148 12.47 -0.12 -10.61
CA THR A 148 11.83 -0.19 -11.93
C THR A 148 10.88 0.97 -12.16
N LEU A 149 10.08 1.36 -11.16
CA LEU A 149 9.18 2.52 -11.25
C LEU A 149 9.96 3.80 -11.61
N LYS A 150 11.08 4.08 -10.95
CA LYS A 150 11.92 5.25 -11.27
C LYS A 150 12.36 5.26 -12.73
N ARG A 151 12.83 4.13 -13.25
CA ARG A 151 13.24 4.00 -14.66
C ARG A 151 12.06 4.15 -15.61
N LEU A 152 10.90 3.60 -15.24
CA LEU A 152 9.69 3.72 -16.03
C LEU A 152 9.24 5.20 -16.10
N GLU A 153 9.30 5.94 -14.99
CA GLU A 153 9.00 7.37 -14.96
C GLU A 153 9.92 8.16 -15.91
N GLU A 154 11.22 7.89 -15.92
CA GLU A 154 12.18 8.53 -16.83
C GLU A 154 11.80 8.31 -18.29
N VAL A 155 11.42 7.09 -18.63
CA VAL A 155 11.07 6.69 -20.00
C VAL A 155 9.72 7.26 -20.43
N VAL A 156 8.71 7.25 -19.54
CA VAL A 156 7.40 7.88 -19.80
C VAL A 156 7.56 9.38 -20.04
N LYS A 157 8.33 10.07 -19.18
CA LYS A 157 8.65 11.51 -19.32
C LYS A 157 9.45 11.82 -20.59
N SER A 158 10.22 10.87 -21.10
CA SER A 158 11.03 11.02 -22.32
C SER A 158 10.24 10.81 -23.62
N GLY A 159 8.91 10.67 -23.56
CA GLY A 159 8.02 10.70 -24.73
C GLY A 159 7.21 9.43 -24.97
N LEU A 160 7.26 8.44 -24.08
CA LEU A 160 6.46 7.21 -24.21
C LEU A 160 5.02 7.35 -23.67
N ALA A 161 4.70 8.45 -22.98
CA ALA A 161 3.36 8.70 -22.45
C ALA A 161 2.27 8.62 -23.52
N GLU A 162 2.47 9.26 -24.68
CA GLU A 162 1.47 9.30 -25.77
C GLU A 162 1.19 7.90 -26.34
N SER A 163 2.25 7.10 -26.53
CA SER A 163 2.12 5.72 -27.05
C SER A 163 1.45 4.77 -26.06
N LEU A 164 1.70 4.97 -24.76
CA LEU A 164 1.11 4.15 -23.70
C LEU A 164 -0.34 4.58 -23.41
N GLY A 165 -0.69 5.84 -23.65
CA GLY A 165 -1.97 6.41 -23.26
C GLY A 165 -2.24 6.20 -21.77
N GLU A 166 -3.48 5.85 -21.44
CA GLU A 166 -3.90 5.57 -20.06
C GLU A 166 -3.66 4.10 -19.66
N ALA A 167 -2.49 3.57 -20.00
CA ALA A 167 -2.13 2.19 -19.70
C ALA A 167 -1.96 1.97 -18.20
N ARG A 168 -2.53 0.87 -17.71
CA ARG A 168 -2.15 0.30 -16.41
C ARG A 168 -0.89 -0.53 -16.59
N ILE A 169 0.10 -0.33 -15.73
CA ILE A 169 1.38 -1.06 -15.76
C ILE A 169 1.56 -1.81 -14.45
N LEU A 170 1.92 -3.09 -14.57
CA LEU A 170 2.20 -4.00 -13.48
C LEU A 170 3.71 -4.22 -13.38
N ILE A 171 4.25 -3.97 -12.19
CA ILE A 171 5.67 -4.11 -11.89
C ILE A 171 5.82 -5.24 -10.88
N PRO A 172 6.41 -6.40 -11.26
CA PRO A 172 6.75 -7.44 -10.30
C PRO A 172 7.60 -6.91 -9.16
N SER A 173 7.37 -7.45 -7.96
CA SER A 173 8.03 -6.98 -6.74
C SER A 173 9.54 -6.90 -6.83
N GLN A 174 10.20 -7.87 -7.48
CA GLN A 174 11.65 -7.92 -7.64
C GLN A 174 12.43 -7.90 -6.30
N MET A 175 11.84 -8.49 -5.25
CA MET A 175 12.38 -8.50 -3.88
C MET A 175 12.45 -9.94 -3.34
N PRO A 176 13.34 -10.79 -3.90
CA PRO A 176 13.38 -12.21 -3.53
C PRO A 176 13.69 -12.46 -2.05
N ASP A 177 14.39 -11.52 -1.40
CA ASP A 177 14.82 -11.63 -0.01
C ASP A 177 13.84 -11.00 1.00
N VAL A 178 12.75 -10.37 0.53
CA VAL A 178 11.72 -9.79 1.39
C VAL A 178 10.59 -10.80 1.60
N GLU A 179 10.48 -11.31 2.83
CA GLU A 179 9.49 -12.30 3.21
C GLU A 179 8.06 -11.83 2.90
N GLY A 180 7.23 -12.69 2.31
CA GLY A 180 5.83 -12.37 1.95
C GLY A 180 5.65 -11.54 0.66
N VAL A 181 6.75 -11.10 0.03
CA VAL A 181 6.75 -10.25 -1.17
C VAL A 181 7.34 -10.98 -2.38
N GLY A 182 8.54 -11.55 -2.25
CA GLY A 182 9.15 -12.42 -3.26
C GLY A 182 9.58 -11.73 -4.56
N LEU A 183 9.94 -12.53 -5.57
CA LEU A 183 10.43 -12.04 -6.87
C LEU A 183 9.28 -11.61 -7.79
N LEU A 184 8.25 -12.46 -7.91
CA LEU A 184 7.09 -12.30 -8.79
C LEU A 184 5.76 -12.46 -8.04
N ASP A 185 5.79 -12.60 -6.72
CA ASP A 185 4.63 -13.02 -5.92
C ASP A 185 3.70 -11.86 -5.56
N ARG A 186 4.19 -10.62 -5.74
CA ARG A 186 3.42 -9.37 -5.66
C ARG A 186 3.69 -8.48 -6.85
N LEU A 187 2.79 -7.53 -7.07
CA LEU A 187 2.92 -6.51 -8.09
C LEU A 187 2.73 -5.12 -7.46
N MET A 188 3.48 -4.16 -7.94
CA MET A 188 3.15 -2.75 -7.82
C MET A 188 2.36 -2.34 -9.06
N THR A 189 1.17 -1.78 -8.85
CA THR A 189 0.30 -1.31 -9.91
C THR A 189 0.38 0.20 -10.05
N VAL A 190 0.63 0.66 -11.27
CA VAL A 190 0.65 2.08 -11.61
C VAL A 190 -0.16 2.34 -12.87
N MET A 191 -0.48 3.60 -13.14
CA MET A 191 -1.22 4.00 -14.34
C MET A 191 -0.53 5.18 -15.00
N VAL A 192 -0.31 5.10 -16.30
CA VAL A 192 0.23 6.21 -17.10
C VAL A 192 -0.87 7.24 -17.31
N CYS A 193 -0.49 8.52 -17.25
CA CYS A 193 -1.32 9.62 -17.68
C CYS A 193 -0.45 10.69 -18.37
N ASP A 194 -1.11 11.70 -18.94
CA ASP A 194 -0.45 12.80 -19.66
C ASP A 194 0.57 13.56 -18.79
N GLU A 195 0.38 13.56 -17.46
CA GLU A 195 1.23 14.25 -16.49
C GLU A 195 2.34 13.36 -15.90
N GLY A 196 2.36 12.06 -16.22
CA GLY A 196 3.36 11.11 -15.73
C GLY A 196 2.78 9.75 -15.33
N ILE A 197 3.14 9.29 -14.13
CA ILE A 197 2.70 8.00 -13.61
C ILE A 197 1.94 8.23 -12.30
N LEU A 198 0.71 7.74 -12.27
CA LEU A 198 -0.12 7.69 -11.09
C LEU A 198 0.14 6.39 -10.34
N THR A 199 0.19 6.51 -9.01
CA THR A 199 0.22 5.41 -8.05
C THR A 199 -1.03 5.49 -7.17
N TYR A 200 -1.26 4.48 -6.33
CA TYR A 200 -2.35 4.51 -5.36
C TYR A 200 -2.18 5.56 -4.24
N GLU A 201 -1.03 6.22 -4.19
CA GLU A 201 -0.77 7.36 -3.31
C GLU A 201 -1.25 8.70 -3.90
N HIS A 202 -1.72 8.75 -5.15
CA HIS A 202 -2.24 9.98 -5.74
C HIS A 202 -3.72 10.21 -5.36
N VAL A 203 -3.98 10.47 -4.08
CA VAL A 203 -5.35 10.62 -3.51
C VAL A 203 -5.91 12.05 -3.66
N GLY A 204 -5.05 13.04 -3.86
CA GLY A 204 -5.41 14.46 -3.89
C GLY A 204 -6.28 14.92 -5.07
N ASP A 205 -6.29 16.23 -5.29
CA ASP A 205 -7.02 16.83 -6.41
C ASP A 205 -6.33 16.53 -7.74
N GLY A 206 -7.11 16.17 -8.75
CA GLY A 206 -6.62 15.86 -10.09
C GLY A 206 -7.02 14.48 -10.57
N ARG A 207 -6.21 13.94 -11.49
CA ARG A 207 -6.40 12.63 -12.09
C ARG A 207 -5.90 11.55 -11.14
N ALA A 208 -6.70 10.51 -10.91
CA ALA A 208 -6.33 9.39 -10.06
C ALA A 208 -6.65 8.05 -10.73
N ILE A 209 -6.02 7.01 -10.21
CA ILE A 209 -6.39 5.63 -10.52
C ILE A 209 -7.86 5.41 -10.10
N PRO A 210 -8.72 4.74 -10.90
CA PRO A 210 -10.15 4.58 -10.57
C PRO A 210 -10.42 3.99 -9.17
N GLU A 211 -9.56 3.08 -8.70
CA GLU A 211 -9.63 2.50 -7.37
C GLU A 211 -9.30 3.53 -6.25
N VAL A 212 -8.46 4.51 -6.52
CA VAL A 212 -8.19 5.63 -5.60
C VAL A 212 -9.41 6.56 -5.49
N GLU A 213 -10.14 6.76 -6.59
CA GLU A 213 -11.41 7.50 -6.59
C GLU A 213 -12.50 6.84 -5.73
N VAL A 214 -12.47 5.51 -5.62
CA VAL A 214 -13.34 4.77 -4.69
C VAL A 214 -13.00 5.13 -3.24
N LEU A 215 -11.72 5.10 -2.87
CA LEU A 215 -11.26 5.51 -1.54
C LEU A 215 -11.58 6.98 -1.24
N ARG A 216 -11.25 7.88 -2.17
CA ARG A 216 -11.47 9.33 -2.01
C ARG A 216 -12.94 9.62 -1.71
N ARG A 217 -13.85 9.09 -2.54
CA ARG A 217 -15.31 9.24 -2.32
C ARG A 217 -15.79 8.61 -1.02
N PHE A 218 -15.16 7.52 -0.56
CA PHE A 218 -15.48 6.93 0.75
C PHE A 218 -15.09 7.89 1.87
N VAL A 219 -13.84 8.38 1.87
CA VAL A 219 -13.30 9.31 2.88
C VAL A 219 -14.11 10.60 2.93
N GLU A 220 -14.42 11.22 1.80
CA GLU A 220 -15.17 12.48 1.72
C GLU A 220 -16.61 12.38 2.25
N ARG A 221 -17.20 11.19 2.22
CA ARG A 221 -18.57 10.95 2.72
C ARG A 221 -18.62 10.70 4.23
N GLN A 222 -17.48 10.55 4.89
CA GLN A 222 -17.39 10.27 6.31
C GLN A 222 -16.80 11.49 7.04
N GLU A 223 -17.35 11.84 8.19
CA GLU A 223 -16.71 12.78 9.12
C GLU A 223 -15.68 12.02 9.97
N LEU A 224 -14.55 11.64 9.36
CA LEU A 224 -13.51 10.85 10.03
C LEU A 224 -12.83 11.65 11.15
N GLY A 225 -12.55 10.96 12.25
CA GLY A 225 -11.86 11.52 13.39
C GLY A 225 -10.35 11.27 13.37
N MET A 226 -9.96 10.11 12.84
CA MET A 226 -8.57 9.71 12.66
C MET A 226 -8.44 8.81 11.44
N VAL A 227 -7.32 8.93 10.73
CA VAL A 227 -6.94 8.13 9.56
C VAL A 227 -5.56 7.56 9.80
N ILE A 228 -5.43 6.24 9.66
CA ILE A 228 -4.18 5.50 9.76
C ILE A 228 -3.97 4.77 8.43
N ASP A 229 -2.85 5.03 7.78
CA ASP A 229 -2.43 4.35 6.56
C ASP A 229 -1.20 3.47 6.83
N LEU A 230 -1.25 2.20 6.46
CA LEU A 230 -0.20 1.23 6.75
C LEU A 230 0.68 1.02 5.53
N HIS A 231 1.97 1.24 5.73
CA HIS A 231 3.00 1.27 4.70
C HIS A 231 4.23 0.50 5.12
N GLU A 232 5.11 0.27 4.15
CA GLU A 232 6.43 -0.27 4.42
C GLU A 232 7.52 0.52 3.69
N ALA A 233 8.70 0.61 4.30
CA ALA A 233 9.84 1.29 3.72
C ALA A 233 11.09 0.41 3.77
N MET A 234 12.04 0.66 2.87
CA MET A 234 13.35 0.02 2.93
C MET A 234 14.05 0.36 4.24
N GLY A 235 14.57 -0.65 4.94
CA GLY A 235 15.21 -0.50 6.26
C GLY A 235 14.65 -1.47 7.28
N GLU A 236 14.98 -1.26 8.55
CA GLU A 236 14.68 -2.19 9.65
C GLU A 236 13.80 -1.59 10.76
N GLY A 237 13.48 -0.30 10.70
CA GLY A 237 12.85 0.42 11.81
C GLY A 237 11.39 0.80 11.54
N PHE A 238 10.58 0.85 12.60
CA PHE A 238 9.25 1.44 12.56
C PHE A 238 9.31 2.96 12.65
N HIS A 239 8.43 3.65 11.93
CA HIS A 239 8.19 5.07 12.17
C HIS A 239 6.76 5.48 11.86
N VAL A 240 6.36 6.59 12.48
CA VAL A 240 5.17 7.35 12.15
C VAL A 240 5.57 8.51 11.24
N LEU A 241 4.87 8.65 10.14
CA LEU A 241 4.92 9.80 9.25
C LEU A 241 3.64 10.63 9.45
N VAL A 242 3.82 11.93 9.58
CA VAL A 242 2.76 12.94 9.53
C VAL A 242 3.07 13.98 8.45
N SER A 243 2.03 14.59 7.88
CA SER A 243 2.21 15.60 6.82
C SER A 243 2.77 16.91 7.35
N GLU A 244 2.34 17.31 8.56
CA GLU A 244 2.66 18.58 9.20
C GLU A 244 3.14 18.36 10.64
N GLU A 245 3.55 19.42 11.35
CA GLU A 245 3.94 19.28 12.76
C GLU A 245 2.74 18.77 13.58
N PRO A 246 2.90 17.70 14.38
CA PRO A 246 1.77 17.09 15.08
C PRO A 246 1.18 18.04 16.11
N LEU A 247 -0.15 18.07 16.18
CA LEU A 247 -0.90 18.74 17.24
C LEU A 247 -0.70 18.00 18.57
N SER A 248 -1.02 18.64 19.70
CA SER A 248 -0.86 18.04 21.03
C SER A 248 -1.57 16.68 21.17
N GLY A 249 -2.78 16.54 20.62
CA GLY A 249 -3.52 15.28 20.59
C GLY A 249 -2.83 14.21 19.74
N GLU A 250 -2.22 14.61 18.62
CA GLU A 250 -1.46 13.71 17.75
C GLU A 250 -0.14 13.28 18.41
N SER A 251 0.56 14.19 19.10
CA SER A 251 1.77 13.85 19.86
C SER A 251 1.50 12.80 20.94
N ILE A 252 0.40 12.89 21.69
CA ILE A 252 0.02 11.87 22.69
C ILE A 252 -0.15 10.49 22.04
N ILE A 253 -0.81 10.46 20.86
CA ILE A 253 -1.03 9.22 20.11
C ILE A 253 0.30 8.66 19.61
N ILE A 254 1.14 9.50 19.01
CA ILE A 254 2.46 9.13 18.49
C ILE A 254 3.32 8.56 19.62
N ASP A 255 3.43 9.25 20.76
CA ASP A 255 4.25 8.83 21.89
C ASP A 255 3.84 7.44 22.42
N LEU A 256 2.53 7.20 22.57
CA LEU A 256 2.04 5.89 23.00
C LEU A 256 2.33 4.81 21.95
N VAL A 257 2.11 5.11 20.66
CA VAL A 257 2.39 4.18 19.56
C VAL A 257 3.86 3.77 19.57
N LEU A 258 4.78 4.74 19.65
CA LEU A 258 6.22 4.46 19.63
C LEU A 258 6.68 3.68 20.86
N ASP A 259 6.15 4.01 22.05
CA ASP A 259 6.44 3.26 23.28
C ASP A 259 6.00 1.79 23.15
N GLN A 260 4.79 1.55 22.65
CA GLN A 260 4.27 0.18 22.51
C GLN A 260 4.98 -0.60 21.41
N VAL A 261 5.24 0.02 20.25
CA VAL A 261 5.94 -0.64 19.14
C VAL A 261 7.39 -0.97 19.52
N SER A 262 8.11 -0.06 20.16
CA SER A 262 9.49 -0.32 20.60
C SER A 262 9.60 -1.46 21.62
N ARG A 263 8.56 -1.66 22.45
CA ARG A 263 8.51 -2.74 23.44
C ARG A 263 8.06 -4.08 22.87
N TYR A 264 7.09 -4.09 21.96
CA TYR A 264 6.36 -5.31 21.59
C TYR A 264 6.37 -5.63 20.09
N GLY A 265 6.75 -4.67 19.23
CA GLY A 265 6.78 -4.81 17.78
C GLY A 265 8.19 -4.90 17.23
N MET A 266 8.84 -3.75 17.07
CA MET A 266 10.16 -3.64 16.45
C MET A 266 10.90 -2.37 16.88
N GLN A 267 12.19 -2.31 16.61
CA GLN A 267 13.00 -1.11 16.83
C GLN A 267 12.45 0.09 16.05
N LEU A 268 12.58 1.29 16.61
CA LEU A 268 12.22 2.52 15.91
C LEU A 268 13.28 2.88 14.87
N ALA A 269 12.88 3.52 13.78
CA ALA A 269 13.81 4.08 12.82
C ALA A 269 14.57 5.24 13.45
N ALA A 270 15.91 5.24 13.33
CA ALA A 270 16.74 6.30 13.85
C ALA A 270 16.45 7.64 13.15
N GLN A 271 16.55 8.74 13.89
CA GLN A 271 16.39 10.11 13.37
C GLN A 271 17.27 10.38 12.12
N SER A 272 18.50 9.84 12.09
CA SER A 272 19.40 9.97 10.95
C SER A 272 18.86 9.27 9.70
N ALA A 273 18.34 8.06 9.83
CA ALA A 273 17.76 7.30 8.72
C ALA A 273 16.52 7.99 8.15
N LEU A 274 15.67 8.56 9.02
CA LEU A 274 14.52 9.35 8.59
C LEU A 274 14.97 10.62 7.83
N SER A 275 16.01 11.29 8.31
CA SER A 275 16.56 12.48 7.65
C SER A 275 17.17 12.16 6.28
N GLU A 276 17.88 11.04 6.15
CA GLU A 276 18.45 10.54 4.89
C GLU A 276 17.36 10.17 3.86
N SER A 277 16.19 9.72 4.32
CA SER A 277 15.00 9.51 3.47
C SER A 277 14.31 10.81 3.02
N GLY A 278 14.82 11.97 3.46
CA GLY A 278 14.30 13.28 3.11
C GLY A 278 13.05 13.68 3.91
N LEU A 279 12.87 13.12 5.11
CA LEU A 279 11.87 13.54 6.08
C LEU A 279 12.51 14.51 7.10
N ARG A 280 11.71 15.42 7.64
CA ARG A 280 12.15 16.20 8.81
C ARG A 280 11.89 15.37 10.06
N ALA A 281 12.94 14.85 10.66
CA ALA A 281 12.81 13.96 11.80
C ALA A 281 12.72 14.73 13.14
N LEU A 282 11.64 14.50 13.89
CA LEU A 282 11.40 15.13 15.21
C LEU A 282 12.08 14.35 16.35
N GLY A 283 12.35 13.07 16.11
CA GLY A 283 13.01 12.13 17.00
C GLY A 283 13.06 10.76 16.36
N ASP A 284 13.53 9.75 17.10
CA ASP A 284 13.50 8.38 16.63
C ASP A 284 12.04 7.94 16.42
N GLY A 285 11.76 7.36 15.26
CA GLY A 285 10.44 6.88 14.88
C GLY A 285 9.43 7.97 14.47
N VAL A 286 9.80 9.26 14.39
CA VAL A 286 8.87 10.33 13.96
C VAL A 286 9.45 11.16 12.82
N GLY A 287 8.80 11.08 11.66
CA GLY A 287 9.09 11.89 10.49
C GLY A 287 7.95 12.84 10.14
N VAL A 288 8.27 14.05 9.69
CA VAL A 288 7.33 14.97 9.06
C VAL A 288 7.69 15.16 7.60
N GLY A 289 6.71 15.04 6.71
CA GLY A 289 6.92 15.27 5.28
C GLY A 289 5.63 15.29 4.46
N LYS A 290 5.22 16.49 4.03
CA LYS A 290 4.13 16.68 3.08
C LYS A 290 4.49 16.16 1.69
N GLY A 291 3.55 15.54 0.99
CA GLY A 291 3.75 14.95 -0.34
C GLY A 291 4.37 13.56 -0.32
N ARG A 292 4.43 12.91 0.85
CA ARG A 292 5.08 11.59 1.04
C ARG A 292 4.09 10.44 1.14
N CYS A 293 2.85 10.72 1.53
CA CYS A 293 1.78 9.74 1.63
C CYS A 293 0.46 10.48 1.35
N GLY A 294 -0.14 10.21 0.19
CA GLY A 294 -1.16 11.11 -0.31
C GLY A 294 -2.48 11.03 0.45
N LEU A 295 -2.79 9.90 1.09
CA LEU A 295 -3.97 9.82 1.93
C LEU A 295 -3.87 10.72 3.16
N ILE A 296 -2.74 10.70 3.87
CA ILE A 296 -2.57 11.55 5.06
C ILE A 296 -2.52 13.02 4.68
N ASP A 297 -1.89 13.35 3.54
CA ASP A 297 -1.88 14.73 3.01
C ASP A 297 -3.30 15.20 2.67
N PHE A 298 -4.14 14.31 2.15
CA PHE A 298 -5.54 14.60 1.80
C PHE A 298 -6.43 14.80 3.04
N THR A 299 -6.12 14.15 4.17
CA THR A 299 -7.00 14.14 5.35
C THR A 299 -6.52 15.01 6.51
N VAL A 300 -5.27 15.50 6.50
CA VAL A 300 -4.64 16.22 7.63
C VAL A 300 -5.43 17.42 8.14
N GLU A 301 -6.13 18.15 7.26
CA GLU A 301 -6.93 19.31 7.68
C GLU A 301 -8.27 18.95 8.36
N ARG A 302 -8.68 17.67 8.30
CA ARG A 302 -10.02 17.21 8.70
C ARG A 302 -10.00 16.14 9.80
N ALA A 303 -8.90 15.40 9.93
CA ALA A 303 -8.75 14.30 10.87
C ALA A 303 -7.30 14.17 11.32
N TYR A 304 -7.07 13.59 12.51
CA TYR A 304 -5.72 13.15 12.89
C TYR A 304 -5.23 12.11 11.89
N SER A 305 -4.09 12.37 11.25
CA SER A 305 -3.70 11.63 10.04
C SER A 305 -2.28 11.10 10.17
N PHE A 306 -2.14 9.78 10.19
CA PHE A 306 -0.87 9.10 10.40
C PHE A 306 -0.62 8.06 9.32
N ALA A 307 0.62 7.98 8.85
CA ALA A 307 1.09 6.83 8.11
C ALA A 307 2.08 6.06 8.99
N PHE A 308 1.85 4.77 9.17
CA PHE A 308 2.72 3.89 9.94
C PHE A 308 3.54 3.07 8.97
N PHE A 309 4.87 3.11 9.13
CA PHE A 309 5.82 2.42 8.28
C PHE A 309 6.57 1.37 9.07
N THR A 310 6.63 0.14 8.57
CA THR A 310 7.60 -0.86 9.04
C THR A 310 8.77 -1.00 8.08
N GLY A 311 9.94 -1.33 8.61
CA GLY A 311 11.12 -1.65 7.81
C GLY A 311 11.00 -3.02 7.14
N MET A 312 11.01 -3.06 5.81
CA MET A 312 10.83 -4.28 4.99
C MET A 312 11.88 -5.37 5.23
N ASN A 313 13.05 -5.04 5.77
CA ASN A 313 14.11 -6.02 6.03
C ASN A 313 13.82 -6.91 7.25
N ALA A 314 12.84 -6.55 8.07
CA ALA A 314 12.43 -7.37 9.22
C ALA A 314 11.54 -8.55 8.77
N PRO A 315 11.53 -9.67 9.52
CA PRO A 315 10.63 -10.80 9.25
C PRO A 315 9.16 -10.36 9.12
N LEU A 316 8.40 -11.00 8.24
CA LEU A 316 7.00 -10.62 7.95
C LEU A 316 6.14 -10.59 9.21
N GLU A 317 6.22 -11.62 10.05
CA GLU A 317 5.45 -11.69 11.30
C GLU A 317 5.75 -10.49 12.22
N GLN A 318 7.01 -10.06 12.30
CA GLN A 318 7.41 -8.92 13.11
C GLN A 318 6.83 -7.61 12.57
N ARG A 319 6.87 -7.41 11.25
CA ARG A 319 6.29 -6.23 10.58
C ARG A 319 4.77 -6.17 10.79
N VAL A 320 4.08 -7.31 10.61
CA VAL A 320 2.64 -7.44 10.89
C VAL A 320 2.34 -7.09 12.35
N ARG A 321 3.07 -7.68 13.30
CA ARG A 321 2.91 -7.40 14.74
C ARG A 321 3.13 -5.92 15.08
N ALA A 322 4.13 -5.28 14.48
CA ALA A 322 4.41 -3.86 14.70
C ALA A 322 3.25 -2.98 14.21
N HIS A 323 2.70 -3.23 13.03
CA HIS A 323 1.50 -2.53 12.55
C HIS A 323 0.28 -2.77 13.43
N LEU A 324 0.00 -4.03 13.84
CA LEU A 324 -1.11 -4.31 14.77
C LEU A 324 -0.94 -3.56 16.08
N THR A 325 0.25 -3.62 16.67
CA THR A 325 0.58 -2.91 17.91
C THR A 325 0.36 -1.41 17.76
N ALA A 326 0.83 -0.83 16.66
CA ALA A 326 0.65 0.59 16.37
C ALA A 326 -0.83 0.97 16.21
N CYS A 327 -1.59 0.22 15.42
CA CYS A 327 -3.02 0.47 15.23
C CYS A 327 -3.82 0.39 16.53
N ILE A 328 -3.65 -0.68 17.31
CA ILE A 328 -4.37 -0.87 18.57
C ILE A 328 -3.99 0.23 19.57
N SER A 329 -2.71 0.58 19.65
CA SER A 329 -2.24 1.66 20.51
C SER A 329 -2.83 3.00 20.10
N ALA A 330 -2.86 3.31 18.80
CA ALA A 330 -3.44 4.53 18.29
C ALA A 330 -4.95 4.61 18.55
N LEU A 331 -5.69 3.51 18.32
CA LEU A 331 -7.13 3.43 18.61
C LEU A 331 -7.43 3.67 20.09
N ASN A 332 -6.64 3.08 20.99
CA ASN A 332 -6.77 3.28 22.43
C ASN A 332 -6.38 4.70 22.85
N ALA A 333 -5.28 5.23 22.34
CA ALA A 333 -4.84 6.60 22.61
C ALA A 333 -5.85 7.64 22.13
N TYR A 334 -6.49 7.40 20.99
CA TYR A 334 -7.49 8.30 20.42
C TYR A 334 -8.75 8.41 21.29
N ALA A 335 -9.00 7.47 22.20
CA ALA A 335 -10.04 7.60 23.23
C ALA A 335 -9.67 8.61 24.32
N ILE A 336 -8.37 8.76 24.60
CA ILE A 336 -7.85 9.64 25.63
C ILE A 336 -7.60 11.04 25.07
N ALA A 337 -7.04 11.14 23.86
CA ALA A 337 -6.61 12.40 23.24
C ALA A 337 -7.75 13.37 22.87
N ARG A 338 -9.02 12.94 22.92
CA ARG A 338 -10.20 13.81 22.72
C ARG A 338 -10.83 14.34 24.01
N LEU A 339 -10.32 13.95 25.18
CA LEU A 339 -10.71 14.55 26.47
C LEU A 339 -10.01 15.90 26.67
#